data_AF-A0A7K1TLL7-F1
#
_entry.id   AF-A0A7K1TLL7-F1
#
_cell.length_a   1.000
_cell.length_b   1.000
_cell.length_c   1.000
_cell.angle_alpha   90.00
_cell.angle_beta   90.00
_cell.angle_gamma   90.00
#
_symmetry.space_group_name_H-M   'P 1'
#
loop_
_entity.id
_entity.type
_entity.pdbx_description
1 polymer ?
#
loop_
_entity_poly.entity_id
_entity_poly.type
_entity_poly.pdbx_seq_one_letter_code
_entity_poly.pdbx_strand_id
1 'polypeptide(L)'
;MRVPVKDLMESATDLAVSPVTSLEAVINTMARNKTSVLPVIDENKALQGAITLRAVAHAWKTMNVSPKELAVGSATMDRLPTLRPQPLTQAADLYEHISDFVGSPHEHLYIIQSESEPELIGFIAKNKLLEFLFTNHKPYLLTREIEVNLKKHITYAYKTRAKLIDAISSLSDSARGNQIKGINMLKEFCKKNGIPFDESELADHVKKYFRDKEKTRELHDLTFSEFVQLIQNNAAWVELEPVFSPHTKELWTVSTNAVRDERNNAFHFRKDIDAEMIDILSSYAEWLLSHPAREVPIAAPLPGHTDEVVEGGFNTLIQFLENNKEVNTTQRQQLEMIKRILGISLPEEAYTQASWWQEDSIYTKQWKTKGWTANADLQAGLITFEATPTQN
;
A
#
# COMPACT_ATOMS: atom_id res chain seq x y z
N MET A 1 -15.12 3.62 3.74
CA MET A 1 -15.23 5.08 3.90
C MET A 1 -16.38 5.50 2.99
N ARG A 2 -17.30 6.36 3.42
CA ARG A 2 -18.30 6.99 2.51
C ARG A 2 -17.84 8.42 2.29
N VAL A 3 -17.83 8.90 1.04
CA VAL A 3 -17.59 10.33 0.75
C VAL A 3 -18.95 10.97 0.53
N PRO A 4 -19.48 11.76 1.47
CA PRO A 4 -20.75 12.43 1.26
C PRO A 4 -20.60 13.44 0.12
N VAL A 5 -21.44 13.32 -0.91
CA VAL A 5 -21.48 14.26 -2.05
C VAL A 5 -21.53 15.71 -1.58
N LYS A 6 -22.31 15.99 -0.54
CA LYS A 6 -22.50 17.32 0.06
C LYS A 6 -21.21 18.01 0.53
N ASP A 7 -20.18 17.25 0.93
CA ASP A 7 -18.95 17.80 1.51
C ASP A 7 -17.99 18.29 0.42
N LEU A 8 -18.16 17.82 -0.82
CA LEU A 8 -17.35 18.17 -1.99
C LEU A 8 -18.13 18.96 -3.05
N MET A 9 -19.44 19.07 -2.90
CA MET A 9 -20.30 19.69 -3.89
C MET A 9 -20.19 21.21 -3.85
N GLU A 10 -19.98 21.80 -5.01
CA GLU A 10 -20.03 23.24 -5.26
C GLU A 10 -21.34 23.61 -5.95
N SER A 11 -21.82 24.83 -5.73
CA SER A 11 -23.02 25.35 -6.36
C SER A 11 -22.82 25.56 -7.86
N ALA A 12 -23.75 25.09 -8.68
CA ALA A 12 -23.70 25.27 -10.13
C ALA A 12 -24.38 26.56 -10.63
N THR A 13 -25.01 27.34 -9.74
CA THR A 13 -25.91 28.45 -10.12
C THR A 13 -25.25 29.50 -11.02
N ASP A 14 -23.98 29.84 -10.75
CA ASP A 14 -23.26 30.88 -11.50
C ASP A 14 -22.46 30.33 -12.70
N LEU A 15 -22.48 29.01 -12.91
CA LEU A 15 -21.75 28.34 -13.98
C LEU A 15 -22.67 27.85 -15.11
N ALA A 16 -23.95 27.67 -14.85
CA ALA A 16 -24.86 27.10 -15.81
C ALA A 16 -25.14 28.04 -16.99
N VAL A 17 -25.15 27.48 -18.20
CA VAL A 17 -25.49 28.19 -19.44
C VAL A 17 -26.64 27.49 -20.15
N SER A 18 -27.37 28.23 -20.98
CA SER A 18 -28.48 27.69 -21.78
C SER A 18 -27.99 27.26 -23.17
N PRO A 19 -28.64 26.31 -23.85
CA PRO A 19 -28.36 25.98 -25.25
C PRO A 19 -28.36 27.19 -26.21
N VAL A 20 -29.09 28.26 -25.89
CA VAL A 20 -29.13 29.48 -26.71
C VAL A 20 -28.04 30.51 -26.37
N THR A 21 -27.24 30.28 -25.32
CA THR A 21 -26.15 31.17 -24.93
C THR A 21 -25.09 31.23 -26.02
N SER A 22 -24.57 32.41 -26.37
CA SER A 22 -23.52 32.55 -27.37
C SER A 22 -22.18 31.99 -26.89
N LEU A 23 -21.33 31.52 -27.79
CA LEU A 23 -20.01 30.98 -27.43
C LEU A 23 -19.09 32.07 -26.83
N GLU A 24 -19.23 33.33 -27.23
CA GLU A 24 -18.53 34.44 -26.58
C GLU A 24 -18.94 34.57 -25.10
N ALA A 25 -20.24 34.51 -24.80
CA ALA A 25 -20.71 34.56 -23.42
C ALA A 25 -20.19 33.36 -22.61
N VAL A 26 -20.17 32.16 -23.20
CA VAL A 26 -19.57 30.96 -22.60
C VAL A 26 -18.09 31.17 -22.27
N ILE A 27 -17.29 31.67 -23.21
CA ILE A 27 -15.86 31.95 -22.99
C ILE A 27 -15.68 32.95 -21.86
N ASN A 28 -16.50 34.00 -21.82
CA ASN A 28 -16.45 35.01 -20.75
C ASN A 28 -16.82 34.42 -19.39
N THR A 29 -17.82 33.53 -19.33
CA THR A 29 -18.20 32.82 -18.10
C THR A 29 -17.10 31.85 -17.65
N MET A 30 -16.49 31.11 -18.57
CA MET A 30 -15.33 30.24 -18.31
C MET A 30 -14.15 31.04 -17.76
N ALA A 31 -13.79 32.15 -18.40
CA ALA A 31 -12.68 33.01 -17.99
C ALA A 31 -12.90 33.63 -16.60
N ARG A 32 -14.12 34.14 -16.33
CA ARG A 32 -14.50 34.74 -15.05
C ARG A 32 -14.41 33.74 -13.90
N ASN A 33 -14.87 32.52 -14.14
CA ASN A 33 -14.91 31.45 -13.12
C ASN A 33 -13.66 30.56 -13.13
N LYS A 34 -12.67 30.84 -13.99
CA LYS A 34 -11.42 30.07 -14.14
C LYS A 34 -11.69 28.57 -14.35
N THR A 35 -12.70 28.23 -15.14
CA THR A 35 -13.06 26.84 -15.49
C THR A 35 -12.99 26.64 -17.00
N SER A 36 -12.71 25.41 -17.43
CA SER A 36 -12.73 25.04 -18.84
C SER A 36 -14.03 24.32 -19.25
N VAL A 37 -14.95 24.09 -18.32
CA VAL A 37 -16.22 23.41 -18.56
C VAL A 37 -17.38 24.11 -17.85
N LEU A 38 -18.53 24.20 -18.53
CA LEU A 38 -19.78 24.72 -17.98
C LEU A 38 -20.93 23.72 -18.19
N PRO A 39 -21.81 23.51 -17.19
CA PRO A 39 -23.02 22.74 -17.39
C PRO A 39 -23.97 23.47 -18.34
N VAL A 40 -24.64 22.71 -19.20
CA VAL A 40 -25.71 23.20 -20.07
C VAL A 40 -27.05 22.76 -19.50
N ILE A 41 -27.92 23.71 -19.20
CA ILE A 41 -29.25 23.46 -18.60
C ILE A 41 -30.37 24.01 -19.48
N ASP A 42 -31.55 23.40 -19.40
CA ASP A 42 -32.76 23.92 -20.05
C ASP A 42 -33.50 24.96 -19.18
N GLU A 43 -34.67 25.38 -19.65
CA GLU A 43 -35.55 26.34 -18.95
C GLU A 43 -36.06 25.82 -17.59
N ASN A 44 -36.12 24.49 -17.41
CA ASN A 44 -36.48 23.83 -16.16
C ASN A 44 -35.25 23.54 -15.28
N LYS A 45 -34.08 24.08 -15.64
CA LYS A 45 -32.77 23.82 -15.03
C LYS A 45 -32.33 22.35 -15.08
N ALA A 46 -32.94 21.54 -15.94
CA ALA A 46 -32.54 20.15 -16.12
C ALA A 46 -31.20 20.10 -16.87
N LEU A 47 -30.26 19.27 -16.39
CA LEU A 47 -28.96 19.10 -17.03
C LEU A 47 -29.11 18.45 -18.41
N GLN A 48 -28.75 19.18 -19.46
CA GLN A 48 -28.74 18.69 -20.85
C GLN A 48 -27.38 18.12 -21.26
N GLY A 49 -26.30 18.61 -20.63
CA GLY A 49 -24.94 18.17 -20.89
C GLY A 49 -23.91 19.16 -20.35
N ALA A 50 -22.73 19.20 -20.96
CA ALA A 50 -21.68 20.14 -20.62
C ALA A 50 -20.99 20.68 -21.88
N ILE A 51 -20.59 21.95 -21.85
CA ILE A 51 -19.79 22.57 -22.89
C ILE A 51 -18.37 22.80 -22.37
N THR A 52 -17.37 22.31 -23.11
CA THR A 52 -15.95 22.47 -22.78
C THR A 52 -15.29 23.52 -23.67
N LEU A 53 -14.21 24.14 -23.20
CA LEU A 53 -13.39 25.06 -23.99
C LEU A 53 -12.87 24.38 -25.27
N ARG A 54 -12.57 23.07 -25.19
CA ARG A 54 -12.20 22.26 -26.36
C ARG A 54 -13.32 22.17 -27.39
N ALA A 55 -14.57 21.95 -26.94
CA ALA A 55 -15.72 21.93 -27.84
C ALA A 55 -15.97 23.31 -28.48
N VAL A 56 -15.83 24.38 -27.71
CA VAL A 56 -15.91 25.77 -28.20
C VAL A 56 -14.85 26.03 -29.28
N ALA A 57 -13.59 25.70 -29.00
CA ALA A 57 -12.48 25.88 -29.93
C ALA A 57 -12.66 25.04 -31.20
N HIS A 58 -13.16 23.82 -31.07
CA HIS A 58 -13.44 22.95 -32.20
C HIS A 58 -14.57 23.49 -33.09
N ALA A 59 -15.69 23.91 -32.48
CA ALA A 59 -16.80 24.51 -33.21
C ALA A 59 -16.38 25.78 -33.95
N TRP A 60 -15.62 26.66 -33.28
CA TRP A 60 -15.09 27.88 -33.88
C TRP A 60 -14.18 27.59 -35.08
N LYS A 61 -13.24 26.65 -34.93
CA LYS A 61 -12.34 26.23 -36.02
C LYS A 61 -13.07 25.62 -37.21
N THR A 62 -14.13 24.85 -36.95
CA THR A 62 -14.82 24.05 -37.98
C THR A 62 -15.83 24.89 -38.75
N MET A 63 -16.55 25.79 -38.08
CA MET A 63 -17.64 26.55 -38.69
C MET A 63 -17.15 27.81 -39.41
N ASN A 64 -15.97 28.33 -39.08
CA ASN A 64 -15.44 29.58 -39.66
C ASN A 64 -16.40 30.78 -39.50
N VAL A 65 -17.16 30.79 -38.40
CA VAL A 65 -18.11 31.83 -38.01
C VAL A 65 -17.62 32.49 -36.71
N SER A 66 -17.96 33.76 -36.49
CA SER A 66 -17.64 34.47 -35.25
C SER A 66 -18.25 33.78 -34.02
N PRO A 67 -17.52 33.65 -32.89
CA PRO A 67 -18.08 33.10 -31.64
C PRO A 67 -19.32 33.83 -31.11
N LYS A 68 -19.56 35.08 -31.55
CA LYS A 68 -20.76 35.87 -31.21
C LYS A 68 -22.04 35.32 -31.84
N GLU A 69 -21.90 34.69 -33.01
CA GLU A 69 -23.00 34.22 -33.85
C GLU A 69 -23.27 32.73 -33.65
N LEU A 70 -22.38 32.03 -32.94
CA LEU A 70 -22.54 30.62 -32.58
C LEU A 70 -23.16 30.48 -31.19
N ALA A 71 -24.17 29.63 -31.07
CA ALA A 71 -24.79 29.28 -29.79
C ALA A 71 -24.20 27.97 -29.23
N VAL A 72 -24.36 27.75 -27.93
CA VAL A 72 -24.02 26.49 -27.24
C VAL A 72 -24.60 25.29 -27.97
N GLY A 73 -25.87 25.33 -28.37
CA GLY A 73 -26.55 24.26 -29.12
C GLY A 73 -25.90 23.92 -30.48
N SER A 74 -25.10 24.84 -31.04
CA SER A 74 -24.33 24.62 -32.28
C SER A 74 -22.96 23.98 -32.01
N ALA A 75 -22.45 24.09 -30.78
CA ALA A 75 -21.16 23.56 -30.35
C ALA A 75 -21.26 22.37 -29.39
N THR A 76 -22.46 22.10 -28.83
CA THR A 76 -22.66 21.01 -27.90
C THR A 76 -22.42 19.69 -28.59
N MET A 77 -21.59 18.88 -27.94
CA MET A 77 -21.20 17.54 -28.39
C MET A 77 -22.34 16.52 -28.21
N ASP A 78 -23.58 16.89 -28.54
CA ASP A 78 -24.79 16.06 -28.46
C ASP A 78 -24.76 14.82 -29.36
N ARG A 79 -23.65 14.56 -30.06
CA ARG A 79 -23.51 13.40 -30.97
C ARG A 79 -22.54 12.33 -30.49
N LEU A 80 -21.81 12.54 -29.40
CA LEU A 80 -20.94 11.51 -28.84
C LEU A 80 -21.41 11.18 -27.42
N PRO A 81 -22.22 10.11 -27.23
CA PRO A 81 -22.69 9.65 -25.93
C PRO A 81 -21.55 9.48 -24.90
N THR A 82 -20.35 9.14 -25.37
CA THR A 82 -19.13 8.98 -24.57
C THR A 82 -18.60 10.28 -23.96
N LEU A 83 -19.15 11.45 -24.34
CA LEU A 83 -18.72 12.77 -23.86
C LEU A 83 -19.80 13.47 -23.03
N ARG A 84 -20.96 12.83 -22.82
CA ARG A 84 -21.95 13.34 -21.86
C ARG A 84 -21.57 12.87 -20.45
N PRO A 85 -21.31 13.79 -19.51
CA PRO A 85 -21.06 13.42 -18.13
C PRO A 85 -22.34 12.81 -17.56
N GLN A 86 -22.22 11.63 -16.97
CA GLN A 86 -23.35 10.98 -16.28
C GLN A 86 -23.58 11.71 -14.95
N PRO A 87 -24.75 12.35 -14.74
CA PRO A 87 -25.03 13.01 -13.48
C PRO A 87 -25.24 11.99 -12.37
N LEU A 88 -24.93 12.38 -11.13
CA LEU A 88 -25.24 11.61 -9.94
C LEU A 88 -26.34 12.29 -9.12
N THR A 89 -27.12 11.51 -8.39
CA THR A 89 -28.03 12.07 -7.39
C THR A 89 -27.27 12.39 -6.10
N GLN A 90 -27.85 13.26 -5.26
CA GLN A 90 -27.26 13.57 -3.95
C GLN A 90 -27.13 12.34 -3.02
N ALA A 91 -27.94 11.31 -3.26
CA ALA A 91 -27.94 10.06 -2.49
C ALA A 91 -26.95 9.01 -3.02
N ALA A 92 -26.30 9.25 -4.16
CA ALA A 92 -25.34 8.33 -4.76
C ALA A 92 -24.11 8.15 -3.86
N ASP A 93 -23.57 6.93 -3.81
CA ASP A 93 -22.27 6.69 -3.18
C ASP A 93 -21.18 7.07 -4.17
N LEU A 94 -20.47 8.16 -3.88
CA LEU A 94 -19.41 8.65 -4.76
C LEU A 94 -18.38 7.57 -5.07
N TYR A 95 -18.09 6.65 -4.13
CA TYR A 95 -17.11 5.58 -4.32
C TYR A 95 -17.38 4.69 -5.53
N GLU A 96 -18.64 4.41 -5.83
CA GLU A 96 -19.03 3.56 -6.96
C GLU A 96 -18.69 4.23 -8.31
N HIS A 97 -18.51 5.56 -8.30
CA HIS A 97 -18.29 6.36 -9.50
C HIS A 97 -16.89 7.01 -9.56
N ILE A 98 -16.08 6.94 -8.50
CA ILE A 98 -14.75 7.58 -8.45
C ILE A 98 -13.87 7.07 -9.58
N SER A 99 -13.77 5.75 -9.78
CA SER A 99 -12.87 5.17 -10.79
C SER A 99 -13.20 5.66 -12.19
N ASP A 100 -14.48 5.58 -12.55
CA ASP A 100 -14.97 6.01 -13.86
C ASP A 100 -14.80 7.52 -14.04
N PHE A 101 -15.14 8.32 -13.03
CA PHE A 101 -15.02 9.77 -13.10
C PHE A 101 -13.56 10.21 -13.20
N VAL A 102 -12.66 9.67 -12.37
CA VAL A 102 -11.22 9.98 -12.40
C VAL A 102 -10.62 9.61 -13.76
N GLY A 103 -10.95 8.43 -14.30
CA GLY A 103 -10.51 7.96 -15.61
C GLY A 103 -11.16 8.66 -16.81
N SER A 104 -12.31 9.30 -16.62
CA SER A 104 -13.02 10.01 -17.69
C SER A 104 -12.30 11.29 -18.13
N PRO A 105 -12.57 11.83 -19.34
CA PRO A 105 -12.07 13.14 -19.74
C PRO A 105 -12.82 14.32 -19.08
N HIS A 106 -13.82 14.06 -18.23
CA HIS A 106 -14.64 15.11 -17.62
C HIS A 106 -13.90 15.80 -16.47
N GLU A 107 -14.01 17.12 -16.38
CA GLU A 107 -13.43 17.87 -15.27
C GLU A 107 -14.38 17.94 -14.07
N HIS A 108 -15.69 17.89 -14.31
CA HIS A 108 -16.73 17.98 -13.29
C HIS A 108 -17.64 16.75 -13.31
N LEU A 109 -18.08 16.34 -12.12
CA LEU A 109 -19.15 15.39 -11.91
C LEU A 109 -20.39 16.16 -11.48
N TYR A 110 -21.44 16.14 -12.28
CA TYR A 110 -22.63 16.95 -12.01
C TYR A 110 -23.59 16.24 -11.05
N ILE A 111 -24.17 16.99 -10.14
CA ILE A 111 -25.10 16.50 -9.13
C ILE A 111 -26.49 17.04 -9.42
N ILE A 112 -27.45 16.13 -9.58
CA ILE A 112 -28.86 16.44 -9.79
C ILE A 112 -29.69 16.10 -8.54
N GLN A 113 -30.85 16.75 -8.41
CA GLN A 113 -31.76 16.55 -7.29
C GLN A 113 -32.23 15.08 -7.21
N SER A 114 -32.79 14.54 -8.30
CA SER A 114 -33.16 13.13 -8.42
C SER A 114 -33.24 12.70 -9.88
N GLU A 115 -33.37 11.41 -10.15
CA GLU A 115 -33.60 10.93 -11.53
C GLU A 115 -34.94 11.40 -12.10
N SER A 116 -35.97 11.54 -11.25
CA SER A 116 -37.28 12.07 -11.64
C SER A 116 -37.31 13.59 -11.79
N GLU A 117 -36.40 14.29 -11.11
CA GLU A 117 -36.24 15.75 -11.13
C GLU A 117 -34.78 16.08 -11.43
N PRO A 118 -34.37 16.05 -12.72
CA PRO A 118 -32.96 16.21 -13.12
C PRO A 118 -32.44 17.65 -13.02
N GLU A 119 -33.00 18.46 -12.10
CA GLU A 119 -32.52 19.80 -11.78
C GLU A 119 -31.08 19.72 -11.30
N LEU A 120 -30.20 20.49 -11.94
CA LEU A 120 -28.80 20.59 -11.55
C LEU A 120 -28.69 21.38 -10.24
N ILE A 121 -28.25 20.72 -9.17
CA ILE A 121 -28.07 21.35 -7.85
C ILE A 121 -26.61 21.71 -7.56
N GLY A 122 -25.66 21.05 -8.22
CA GLY A 122 -24.24 21.30 -8.01
C GLY A 122 -23.32 20.46 -8.86
N PHE A 123 -22.04 20.52 -8.56
CA PHE A 123 -21.03 19.68 -9.19
C PHE A 123 -19.88 19.39 -8.22
N ILE A 124 -19.11 18.34 -8.48
CA ILE A 124 -17.85 18.05 -7.81
C ILE A 124 -16.73 18.19 -8.83
N ALA A 125 -15.81 19.12 -8.60
CA ALA A 125 -14.64 19.27 -9.44
C ALA A 125 -13.66 18.10 -9.22
N LYS A 126 -13.07 17.56 -10.30
CA LYS A 126 -12.15 16.42 -10.23
C LYS A 126 -10.93 16.71 -9.37
N ASN A 127 -10.35 17.91 -9.49
CA ASN A 127 -9.22 18.33 -8.67
C ASN A 127 -9.59 18.36 -7.17
N LYS A 128 -10.80 18.79 -6.81
CA LYS A 128 -11.30 18.77 -5.43
C LYS A 128 -11.50 17.36 -4.91
N LEU A 129 -12.07 16.47 -5.72
CA LEU A 129 -12.17 15.06 -5.38
C LEU A 129 -10.78 14.43 -5.18
N LEU A 130 -9.84 14.68 -6.09
CA LEU A 130 -8.47 14.18 -5.96
C LEU A 130 -7.79 14.74 -4.72
N GLU A 131 -7.87 16.05 -4.46
CA GLU A 131 -7.37 16.70 -3.25
C GLU A 131 -7.94 16.04 -1.99
N PHE A 132 -9.25 15.79 -1.96
CA PHE A 132 -9.91 15.10 -0.87
C PHE A 132 -9.41 13.65 -0.71
N LEU A 133 -9.33 12.89 -1.80
CA LEU A 133 -8.85 11.50 -1.76
C LEU A 133 -7.39 11.45 -1.30
N PHE A 134 -6.53 12.31 -1.85
CA PHE A 134 -5.14 12.42 -1.41
C PHE A 134 -5.07 12.75 0.08
N THR A 135 -5.82 13.74 0.55
CA THR A 135 -5.80 14.15 1.97
C THR A 135 -6.28 13.02 2.89
N ASN A 136 -7.40 12.38 2.56
CA ASN A 136 -7.96 11.30 3.40
C ASN A 136 -7.21 9.98 3.29
N HIS A 137 -6.51 9.72 2.19
CA HIS A 137 -5.66 8.54 2.06
C HIS A 137 -4.22 8.78 2.52
N LYS A 138 -3.81 10.04 2.73
CA LYS A 138 -2.46 10.42 3.16
C LYS A 138 -2.01 9.67 4.42
N PRO A 139 -2.81 9.54 5.50
CA PRO A 139 -2.40 8.79 6.69
C PRO A 139 -2.07 7.31 6.40
N TYR A 140 -2.78 6.67 5.48
CA TYR A 140 -2.54 5.28 5.09
C TYR A 140 -1.24 5.13 4.30
N LEU A 141 -0.99 6.05 3.37
CA LEU A 141 0.25 6.09 2.60
C LEU A 141 1.45 6.31 3.53
N LEU A 142 1.36 7.31 4.42
CA LEU A 142 2.41 7.61 5.41
C LEU A 142 2.64 6.45 6.37
N THR A 143 1.58 5.83 6.90
CA THR A 143 1.73 4.64 7.76
C THR A 143 2.46 3.52 7.02
N ARG A 144 2.07 3.24 5.77
CA ARG A 144 2.71 2.19 4.98
C ARG A 144 4.19 2.50 4.74
N GLU A 145 4.51 3.75 4.43
CA GLU A 145 5.88 4.20 4.25
C GLU A 145 6.72 4.04 5.52
N ILE A 146 6.17 4.45 6.67
CA ILE A 146 6.79 4.27 7.98
C ILE A 146 7.03 2.77 8.23
N GLU A 147 6.01 1.92 8.08
CA GLU A 147 6.14 0.48 8.31
C GLU A 147 7.18 -0.16 7.39
N VAL A 148 7.25 0.23 6.12
CA VAL A 148 8.28 -0.25 5.18
C VAL A 148 9.68 0.16 5.63
N ASN A 149 9.89 1.41 6.03
CA ASN A 149 11.20 1.86 6.47
C ASN A 149 11.61 1.22 7.81
N LEU A 150 10.69 1.07 8.77
CA LEU A 150 10.95 0.33 10.01
C LEU A 150 11.35 -1.13 9.73
N LYS A 151 10.70 -1.80 8.77
CA LYS A 151 11.08 -3.16 8.35
C LYS A 151 12.51 -3.23 7.81
N LYS A 152 12.97 -2.22 7.06
CA LYS A 152 14.37 -2.15 6.60
C LYS A 152 15.33 -2.02 7.79
N HIS A 153 15.04 -1.14 8.75
CA HIS A 153 15.85 -0.99 9.97
C HIS A 153 15.92 -2.28 10.79
N ILE A 154 14.78 -2.95 10.97
CA ILE A 154 14.72 -4.24 11.67
C ILE A 154 15.58 -5.27 10.93
N THR A 155 15.44 -5.38 9.62
CA THR A 155 16.24 -6.32 8.82
C THR A 155 17.73 -6.05 8.97
N TYR A 156 18.14 -4.79 8.95
CA TYR A 156 19.52 -4.38 9.21
C TYR A 156 20.02 -4.78 10.60
N ALA A 157 19.25 -4.47 11.64
CA ALA A 157 19.66 -4.68 13.03
C ALA A 157 19.89 -6.15 13.38
N TYR A 158 19.08 -7.07 12.83
CA TYR A 158 19.19 -8.50 13.14
C TYR A 158 20.20 -9.26 12.25
N LYS A 159 20.72 -8.63 11.18
CA LYS A 159 21.79 -9.09 10.27
C LYS A 159 21.53 -10.38 9.49
N THR A 160 20.75 -11.31 10.02
CA THR A 160 20.46 -12.64 9.47
C THR A 160 19.00 -13.01 9.70
N ARG A 161 18.38 -13.77 8.79
CA ARG A 161 16.99 -14.20 8.95
C ARG A 161 16.77 -15.07 10.18
N ALA A 162 17.72 -15.93 10.54
CA ALA A 162 17.62 -16.79 11.72
C ALA A 162 17.44 -15.99 13.01
N LYS A 163 18.29 -14.97 13.24
CA LYS A 163 18.17 -14.08 14.40
C LYS A 163 16.86 -13.29 14.41
N LEU A 164 16.39 -12.87 13.24
CA LEU A 164 15.11 -12.18 13.12
C LEU A 164 13.94 -13.12 13.44
N ILE A 165 13.94 -14.36 12.94
CA ILE A 165 12.91 -15.36 13.24
C ILE A 165 12.87 -15.66 14.74
N ASP A 166 14.02 -15.83 15.38
CA ASP A 166 14.12 -16.03 16.84
C ASP A 166 13.53 -14.84 17.59
N ALA A 167 13.88 -13.61 17.19
CA ALA A 167 13.34 -12.40 17.78
C ALA A 167 11.83 -12.27 17.58
N ILE A 168 11.31 -12.55 16.38
CA ILE A 168 9.87 -12.56 16.09
C ILE A 168 9.15 -13.59 16.94
N SER A 169 9.71 -14.79 17.06
CA SER A 169 9.13 -15.87 17.87
C SER A 169 9.01 -15.46 19.34
N SER A 170 9.94 -14.62 19.82
CA SER A 170 9.89 -14.04 21.17
C SER A 170 8.79 -12.98 21.38
N LEU A 171 8.31 -12.31 20.31
CA LEU A 171 7.18 -11.36 20.40
C LEU A 171 5.85 -12.07 20.59
N SER A 172 5.70 -13.24 19.94
CA SER A 172 4.46 -14.03 19.87
C SER A 172 4.08 -14.75 21.16
N ASP A 173 4.84 -14.55 22.25
CA ASP A 173 4.56 -15.08 23.58
C ASP A 173 3.28 -14.52 24.22
N SER A 174 2.34 -13.94 23.46
CA SER A 174 0.96 -13.68 23.91
C SER A 174 0.23 -14.95 24.34
N ALA A 175 0.49 -16.09 23.68
CA ALA A 175 0.00 -17.40 24.12
C ALA A 175 0.59 -17.75 25.48
N ARG A 176 1.91 -17.62 25.64
CA ARG A 176 2.61 -17.83 26.91
C ARG A 176 2.18 -16.84 28.00
N GLY A 177 1.97 -15.58 27.66
CA GLY A 177 1.48 -14.54 28.57
C GLY A 177 0.05 -14.82 29.02
N ASN A 178 -0.80 -15.30 28.11
CA ASN A 178 -2.15 -15.77 28.45
C ASN A 178 -2.12 -17.09 29.23
N GLN A 179 -1.17 -17.98 28.96
CA GLN A 179 -0.95 -19.17 29.77
C GLN A 179 -0.56 -18.78 31.20
N ILE A 180 0.40 -17.87 31.38
CA ILE A 180 0.83 -17.37 32.69
C ILE A 180 -0.35 -16.71 33.43
N LYS A 181 -1.10 -15.83 32.75
CA LYS A 181 -2.29 -15.20 33.34
C LYS A 181 -3.37 -16.23 33.71
N GLY A 182 -3.64 -17.19 32.83
CA GLY A 182 -4.61 -18.25 33.05
C GLY A 182 -4.23 -19.15 34.23
N ILE A 183 -2.95 -19.54 34.32
CA ILE A 183 -2.41 -20.30 35.45
C ILE A 183 -2.58 -19.49 36.74
N ASN A 184 -2.20 -18.21 36.76
CA ASN A 184 -2.33 -17.37 37.95
C ASN A 184 -3.78 -17.19 38.39
N MET A 185 -4.71 -16.97 37.45
CA MET A 185 -6.14 -16.88 37.74
C MET A 185 -6.70 -18.17 38.34
N LEU A 186 -6.30 -19.34 37.81
CA LEU A 186 -6.72 -20.64 38.35
C LEU A 186 -6.12 -20.91 39.72
N LYS A 187 -4.84 -20.57 39.95
CA LYS A 187 -4.20 -20.65 41.27
C LYS A 187 -4.96 -19.81 42.30
N GLU A 188 -5.29 -18.56 41.98
CA GLU A 188 -6.07 -17.67 42.85
C GLU A 188 -7.47 -18.21 43.12
N PHE A 189 -8.15 -18.72 42.09
CA PHE A 189 -9.48 -19.33 42.22
C PHE A 189 -9.47 -20.55 43.15
N CYS A 190 -8.55 -21.49 42.93
CA CYS A 190 -8.44 -22.69 43.74
C CYS A 190 -8.11 -22.36 45.20
N LYS A 191 -7.17 -21.42 45.43
CA LYS A 191 -6.83 -20.93 46.77
C LYS A 191 -8.03 -20.30 47.48
N LYS A 192 -8.81 -19.46 46.79
CA LYS A 192 -9.99 -18.80 47.35
C LYS A 192 -11.10 -19.79 47.75
N ASN A 193 -11.21 -20.91 47.04
CA ASN A 193 -12.25 -21.90 47.26
C ASN A 193 -11.77 -23.13 48.06
N GLY A 194 -10.53 -23.13 48.56
CA GLY A 194 -9.97 -24.27 49.30
C GLY A 194 -9.79 -25.53 48.46
N ILE A 195 -9.65 -25.39 47.14
CA ILE A 195 -9.48 -26.52 46.21
C ILE A 195 -7.98 -26.81 46.12
N PRO A 196 -7.51 -28.02 46.50
CA PRO A 196 -6.12 -28.41 46.27
C PRO A 196 -5.87 -28.55 44.76
N PHE A 197 -4.70 -28.14 44.31
CA PHE A 197 -4.31 -28.23 42.90
C PHE A 197 -2.84 -28.58 42.76
N ASP A 198 -2.50 -29.27 41.67
CA ASP A 198 -1.13 -29.48 41.22
C ASP A 198 -0.76 -28.43 40.16
N GLU A 199 0.44 -27.84 40.28
CA GLU A 199 0.86 -26.77 39.37
C GLU A 199 1.11 -27.27 37.94
N SER A 200 1.58 -28.50 37.78
CA SER A 200 1.82 -29.09 36.46
C SER A 200 0.51 -29.43 35.77
N GLU A 201 -0.48 -29.96 36.50
CA GLU A 201 -1.82 -30.23 35.96
C GLU A 201 -2.53 -28.96 35.51
N LEU A 202 -2.42 -27.86 36.28
CA LEU A 202 -2.95 -26.56 35.86
C LEU A 202 -2.27 -26.05 34.60
N ALA A 203 -0.93 -26.14 34.53
CA ALA A 203 -0.19 -25.71 33.35
C ALA A 203 -0.59 -26.51 32.10
N ASP A 204 -0.68 -27.84 32.22
CA ASP A 204 -1.12 -28.73 31.13
C ASP A 204 -2.56 -28.44 30.72
N HIS A 205 -3.45 -28.18 31.67
CA HIS A 205 -4.84 -27.81 31.40
C HIS A 205 -4.91 -26.49 30.64
N VAL A 206 -4.22 -25.45 31.10
CA VAL A 206 -4.16 -24.15 30.44
C VAL A 206 -3.56 -24.26 29.03
N LYS A 207 -2.50 -25.05 28.85
CA LYS A 207 -1.87 -25.27 27.54
C LYS A 207 -2.81 -25.91 26.51
N LYS A 208 -3.78 -26.72 26.94
CA LYS A 208 -4.82 -27.28 26.04
C LYS A 208 -5.68 -26.20 25.40
N TYR A 209 -5.97 -25.11 26.11
CA TYR A 209 -6.81 -24.00 25.65
C TYR A 209 -6.00 -22.88 25.00
N PHE A 210 -4.78 -22.65 25.45
CA PHE A 210 -3.85 -21.68 24.89
C PHE A 210 -2.71 -22.41 24.20
N ARG A 211 -3.01 -23.14 23.13
CA ARG A 211 -1.99 -23.86 22.35
C ARG A 211 -0.96 -22.87 21.81
N ASP A 212 0.30 -23.27 21.86
CA ASP A 212 1.36 -22.55 21.16
C ASP A 212 0.98 -22.50 19.67
N LYS A 213 0.81 -21.30 19.12
CA LYS A 213 0.50 -21.18 17.69
C LYS A 213 1.75 -21.58 16.92
N GLU A 214 1.68 -22.71 16.21
CA GLU A 214 2.71 -23.20 15.28
C GLU A 214 2.98 -22.29 14.06
N LYS A 215 2.37 -21.10 13.99
CA LYS A 215 2.66 -20.20 12.88
C LYS A 215 4.01 -19.53 13.10
N THR A 216 5.00 -19.99 12.35
CA THR A 216 6.19 -19.19 12.04
C THR A 216 5.73 -17.90 11.37
N ARG A 217 5.66 -16.82 12.15
CA ARG A 217 5.31 -15.50 11.65
C ARG A 217 6.51 -14.89 10.95
N GLU A 218 6.27 -14.19 9.86
CA GLU A 218 7.29 -13.41 9.18
C GLU A 218 7.20 -11.93 9.55
N LEU A 219 8.23 -11.16 9.18
CA LEU A 219 8.28 -9.73 9.44
C LEU A 219 7.07 -8.97 8.85
N HIS A 220 6.51 -9.46 7.73
CA HIS A 220 5.34 -8.82 7.12
C HIS A 220 4.03 -9.11 7.86
N ASP A 221 3.99 -10.13 8.73
CA ASP A 221 2.83 -10.51 9.56
C ASP A 221 2.74 -9.73 10.88
N LEU A 222 3.71 -8.86 11.15
CA LEU A 222 3.77 -8.14 12.41
C LEU A 222 2.96 -6.84 12.37
N THR A 223 2.44 -6.49 13.53
CA THR A 223 1.78 -5.22 13.80
C THR A 223 2.81 -4.12 14.04
N PHE A 224 2.36 -2.85 13.97
CA PHE A 224 3.21 -1.70 14.28
C PHE A 224 3.85 -1.79 15.68
N SER A 225 3.08 -2.19 16.70
CA SER A 225 3.58 -2.36 18.06
C SER A 225 4.69 -3.40 18.16
N GLU A 226 4.63 -4.46 17.34
CA GLU A 226 5.65 -5.50 17.30
C GLU A 226 6.92 -5.02 16.59
N PHE A 227 6.81 -4.18 15.56
CA PHE A 227 7.98 -3.48 15.00
C PHE A 227 8.69 -2.64 16.06
N VAL A 228 7.92 -1.88 16.84
CA VAL A 228 8.45 -1.06 17.92
C VAL A 228 9.19 -1.91 18.95
N GLN A 229 8.61 -3.05 19.37
CA GLN A 229 9.26 -3.97 20.30
C GLN A 229 10.54 -4.60 19.74
N LEU A 230 10.57 -4.99 18.46
CA LEU A 230 11.77 -5.53 17.83
C LEU A 230 12.92 -4.53 17.80
N ILE A 231 12.63 -3.26 17.52
CA ILE A 231 13.63 -2.18 17.52
C ILE A 231 14.10 -1.87 18.95
N GLN A 232 13.18 -1.89 19.91
CA GLN A 232 13.50 -1.69 21.33
C GLN A 232 14.25 -2.87 21.95
N ASN A 233 14.41 -4.00 21.27
CA ASN A 233 15.26 -5.06 21.77
C ASN A 233 16.70 -4.51 21.95
N ASN A 234 17.34 -4.76 23.09
CA ASN A 234 18.66 -4.18 23.38
C ASN A 234 19.71 -4.55 22.32
N ALA A 235 19.68 -5.77 21.78
CA ALA A 235 20.61 -6.18 20.74
C ALA A 235 20.37 -5.42 19.42
N ALA A 236 19.11 -5.19 19.06
CA ALA A 236 18.77 -4.41 17.86
C ALA A 236 19.08 -2.91 18.07
N TRP A 237 18.76 -2.36 19.25
CA TRP A 237 18.98 -0.96 19.55
C TRP A 237 20.45 -0.56 19.49
N VAL A 238 21.36 -1.41 19.96
CA VAL A 238 22.82 -1.16 19.86
C VAL A 238 23.26 -0.96 18.39
N GLU A 239 22.65 -1.68 17.45
CA GLU A 239 22.95 -1.53 16.02
C GLU A 239 22.27 -0.31 15.39
N LEU A 240 21.10 0.10 15.91
CA LEU A 240 20.27 1.18 15.37
C LEU A 240 20.55 2.55 15.98
N GLU A 241 21.06 2.62 17.20
CA GLU A 241 21.33 3.87 17.93
C GLU A 241 22.18 4.86 17.12
N PRO A 242 23.27 4.46 16.43
CA PRO A 242 24.03 5.39 15.61
C PRO A 242 23.23 5.98 14.44
N VAL A 243 22.22 5.26 13.95
CA VAL A 243 21.35 5.69 12.85
C VAL A 243 20.19 6.54 13.39
N PHE A 244 19.71 6.25 14.59
CA PHE A 244 18.57 6.96 15.19
C PHE A 244 18.98 8.20 16.02
N SER A 245 20.28 8.42 16.22
CA SER A 245 20.83 9.63 16.82
C SER A 245 20.24 10.89 16.16
N PRO A 246 19.79 11.89 16.93
CA PRO A 246 20.04 12.08 18.36
C PRO A 246 19.02 11.42 19.30
N HIS A 247 18.09 10.60 18.81
CA HIS A 247 17.09 9.99 19.67
C HIS A 247 17.73 8.94 20.59
N THR A 248 17.49 9.09 21.91
CA THR A 248 17.65 7.97 22.83
C THR A 248 16.51 6.98 22.64
N LYS A 249 16.65 5.77 23.20
CA LYS A 249 15.60 4.74 23.15
C LYS A 249 14.28 5.25 23.71
N GLU A 250 14.33 6.02 24.79
CA GLU A 250 13.17 6.61 25.47
C GLU A 250 12.49 7.66 24.59
N LEU A 251 13.27 8.58 24.02
CA LEU A 251 12.74 9.61 23.13
C LEU A 251 12.12 9.00 21.87
N TRP A 252 12.80 8.03 21.27
CA TRP A 252 12.27 7.30 20.12
C TRP A 252 10.97 6.56 20.46
N THR A 253 10.86 6.02 21.68
CA THR A 253 9.64 5.36 22.17
C THR A 253 8.47 6.33 22.30
N VAL A 254 8.72 7.56 22.76
CA VAL A 254 7.70 8.60 22.85
C VAL A 254 7.20 8.96 21.44
N SER A 255 8.11 9.24 20.51
CA SER A 255 7.76 9.59 19.13
C SER A 255 6.97 8.47 18.42
N THR A 256 7.39 7.22 18.61
CA THR A 256 6.73 6.06 17.98
C THR A 256 5.36 5.73 18.58
N ASN A 257 5.14 6.01 19.87
CA ASN A 257 3.82 5.85 20.47
C ASN A 257 2.81 6.85 19.89
N ALA A 258 3.21 8.11 19.66
CA ALA A 258 2.35 9.09 19.00
C ALA A 258 1.95 8.61 17.59
N VAL A 259 2.92 8.12 16.80
CA VAL A 259 2.67 7.55 15.47
C VAL A 259 1.75 6.33 15.53
N ARG A 260 1.95 5.43 16.50
CA ARG A 260 1.09 4.26 16.69
C ARG A 260 -0.34 4.67 16.97
N ASP A 261 -0.53 5.65 17.84
CA ASP A 261 -1.84 6.10 18.26
C ASP A 261 -2.57 6.77 17.09
N GLU A 262 -1.89 7.61 16.30
CA GLU A 262 -2.46 8.23 15.10
C GLU A 262 -2.72 7.25 13.96
N ARG A 263 -1.83 6.28 13.74
CA ARG A 263 -2.10 5.13 12.87
C ARG A 263 -3.40 4.45 13.29
N ASN A 264 -3.53 4.11 14.57
CA ASN A 264 -4.70 3.39 15.04
C ASN A 264 -5.98 4.24 14.88
N ASN A 265 -5.90 5.55 15.10
CA ASN A 265 -7.01 6.47 14.83
C ASN A 265 -7.43 6.41 13.35
N ALA A 266 -6.47 6.49 12.42
CA ALA A 266 -6.70 6.42 10.98
C ALA A 266 -7.33 5.08 10.55
N PHE A 267 -6.76 3.94 10.94
CA PHE A 267 -7.21 2.61 10.50
C PHE A 267 -8.52 2.15 11.15
N HIS A 268 -8.83 2.63 12.35
CA HIS A 268 -10.08 2.29 13.03
C HIS A 268 -11.19 3.33 12.82
N PHE A 269 -10.97 4.35 11.99
CA PHE A 269 -11.91 5.44 11.74
C PHE A 269 -12.47 6.04 13.04
N ARG A 270 -11.62 6.15 14.08
CA ARG A 270 -12.06 6.59 15.42
C ARG A 270 -12.21 8.10 15.53
N LYS A 271 -11.50 8.84 14.67
CA LYS A 271 -11.48 10.30 14.60
C LYS A 271 -11.46 10.71 13.13
N ASP A 272 -11.93 11.93 12.88
CA ASP A 272 -11.72 12.59 11.58
C ASP A 272 -10.22 12.77 11.33
N ILE A 273 -9.82 12.73 10.06
CA ILE A 273 -8.43 12.97 9.67
C ILE A 273 -8.20 14.48 9.74
N ASP A 274 -7.40 14.92 10.70
CA ASP A 274 -7.04 16.33 10.88
C ASP A 274 -5.59 16.63 10.48
N ALA A 275 -5.25 17.91 10.51
CA ALA A 275 -3.92 18.39 10.12
C ALA A 275 -2.83 17.92 11.11
N GLU A 276 -3.15 17.76 12.39
CA GLU A 276 -2.20 17.34 13.43
C GLU A 276 -1.79 15.87 13.23
N MET A 277 -2.76 14.98 12.96
CA MET A 277 -2.49 13.59 12.59
C MET A 277 -1.57 13.50 11.38
N ILE A 278 -1.86 14.25 10.32
CA ILE A 278 -1.05 14.27 9.10
C ILE A 278 0.37 14.78 9.40
N ASP A 279 0.51 15.81 10.24
CA ASP A 279 1.80 16.39 10.59
C ASP A 279 2.68 15.41 11.38
N ILE A 280 2.11 14.71 12.38
CA ILE A 280 2.80 13.68 13.17
C ILE A 280 3.30 12.56 12.26
N LEU A 281 2.43 12.02 11.40
CA LEU A 281 2.79 10.93 10.50
C LEU A 281 3.80 11.37 9.43
N SER A 282 3.64 12.58 8.86
CA SER A 282 4.55 13.11 7.83
C SER A 282 5.93 13.37 8.42
N SER A 283 6.00 14.05 9.56
CA SER A 283 7.26 14.34 10.25
C SER A 283 8.03 13.08 10.60
N TYR A 284 7.35 12.02 11.06
CA TYR A 284 8.02 10.76 11.36
C TYR A 284 8.46 9.99 10.11
N ALA A 285 7.66 10.01 9.04
CA ALA A 285 8.03 9.43 7.75
C ALA A 285 9.27 10.13 7.16
N GLU A 286 9.29 11.46 7.13
CA GLU A 286 10.43 12.28 6.69
C GLU A 286 11.67 12.05 7.55
N TRP A 287 11.49 11.91 8.87
CA TRP A 287 12.58 11.56 9.77
C TRP A 287 13.17 10.17 9.42
N LEU A 288 12.35 9.15 9.17
CA LEU A 288 12.85 7.83 8.74
C LEU A 288 13.54 7.87 7.38
N LEU A 289 13.03 8.66 6.43
CA LEU A 289 13.66 8.83 5.12
C LEU A 289 15.03 9.50 5.21
N SER A 290 15.19 10.49 6.09
CA SER A 290 16.47 11.18 6.33
C SER A 290 17.47 10.33 7.13
N HIS A 291 17.02 9.23 7.74
CA HIS A 291 17.85 8.28 8.45
C HIS A 291 17.69 6.88 7.82
N PRO A 292 18.05 6.69 6.54
CA PRO A 292 17.81 5.42 5.86
C PRO A 292 18.52 4.28 6.58
N ALA A 293 17.87 3.11 6.62
CA ALA A 293 18.53 1.90 7.09
C ALA A 293 19.84 1.71 6.32
N ARG A 294 20.93 1.46 7.07
CA ARG A 294 22.17 1.02 6.43
C ARG A 294 21.86 -0.24 5.64
N GLU A 295 22.38 -0.29 4.43
CA GLU A 295 22.25 -1.51 3.65
C GLU A 295 22.94 -2.62 4.43
N VAL A 296 22.19 -3.69 4.77
CA VAL A 296 22.85 -4.98 5.03
C VAL A 296 23.69 -5.21 3.79
N PRO A 297 25.01 -5.46 3.90
CA PRO A 297 25.84 -5.70 2.74
C PRO A 297 25.10 -6.71 1.86
N ILE A 298 24.55 -6.23 0.75
CA ILE A 298 23.99 -7.09 -0.28
C ILE A 298 25.16 -8.03 -0.58
N ALA A 299 24.93 -9.35 -0.52
CA ALA A 299 25.96 -10.34 -0.81
C ALA A 299 26.84 -9.78 -1.93
N ALA A 300 28.13 -9.57 -1.63
CA ALA A 300 28.97 -8.68 -2.40
C ALA A 300 28.77 -8.94 -3.91
N PRO A 301 28.72 -7.90 -4.76
CA PRO A 301 28.58 -8.09 -6.20
C PRO A 301 29.60 -9.15 -6.63
N LEU A 302 29.15 -10.15 -7.39
CA LEU A 302 29.97 -11.32 -7.72
C LEU A 302 31.31 -10.83 -8.27
N PRO A 303 32.44 -11.05 -7.56
CA PRO A 303 33.70 -10.45 -7.95
C PRO A 303 34.05 -10.82 -9.39
N GLY A 304 34.25 -9.80 -10.23
CA GLY A 304 34.66 -9.97 -11.63
C GLY A 304 33.52 -10.17 -12.65
N HIS A 305 32.25 -10.00 -12.28
CA HIS A 305 31.11 -10.10 -13.20
C HIS A 305 30.31 -8.79 -13.25
N THR A 306 29.81 -8.42 -14.44
CA THR A 306 28.85 -7.30 -14.58
C THR A 306 27.43 -7.78 -14.26
N ASP A 307 26.52 -6.87 -13.89
CA ASP A 307 25.12 -7.22 -13.58
C ASP A 307 24.45 -8.01 -14.72
N GLU A 308 24.77 -7.69 -15.97
CA GLU A 308 24.27 -8.38 -17.18
C GLU A 308 24.73 -9.84 -17.26
N VAL A 309 26.00 -10.10 -16.93
CA VAL A 309 26.57 -11.46 -16.90
C VAL A 309 25.91 -12.27 -15.79
N VAL A 310 25.65 -11.63 -14.65
CA VAL A 310 24.98 -12.28 -13.53
C VAL A 310 23.53 -12.60 -13.83
N GLU A 311 22.77 -11.65 -14.38
CA GLU A 311 21.38 -11.85 -14.82
C GLU A 311 21.28 -12.94 -15.89
N GLY A 312 22.20 -12.96 -16.86
CA GLY A 312 22.27 -14.02 -17.88
C GLY A 312 22.49 -15.41 -17.28
N GLY A 313 23.39 -15.54 -16.31
CA GLY A 313 23.65 -16.80 -15.62
C GLY A 313 22.41 -17.31 -14.88
N PHE A 314 21.77 -16.47 -14.06
CA PHE A 314 20.57 -16.86 -13.30
C PHE A 314 19.35 -17.12 -14.17
N ASN A 315 19.18 -16.40 -15.29
CA ASN A 315 18.16 -16.72 -16.28
C ASN A 315 18.36 -18.12 -16.88
N THR A 316 19.62 -18.52 -17.11
CA THR A 316 19.95 -19.88 -17.58
C THR A 316 19.57 -20.94 -16.53
N LEU A 317 19.83 -20.66 -15.24
CA LEU A 317 19.40 -21.54 -14.14
C LEU A 317 17.88 -21.65 -14.06
N ILE A 318 17.16 -20.55 -14.17
CA ILE A 318 15.68 -20.53 -14.16
C ILE A 318 15.12 -21.33 -15.34
N GLN A 319 15.64 -21.12 -16.55
CA GLN A 319 15.22 -21.89 -17.73
C GLN A 319 15.47 -23.39 -17.53
N PHE A 320 16.62 -23.75 -16.95
CA PHE A 320 16.91 -25.12 -16.59
C PHE A 320 15.86 -25.68 -15.60
N LEU A 321 15.49 -24.94 -14.56
CA LEU A 321 14.47 -25.37 -13.59
C LEU A 321 13.09 -25.50 -14.26
N GLU A 322 12.64 -24.52 -15.05
CA GLU A 322 11.34 -24.55 -15.73
C GLU A 322 11.24 -25.69 -16.74
N ASN A 323 12.28 -25.96 -17.53
CA ASN A 323 12.31 -27.07 -18.49
C ASN A 323 12.17 -28.44 -17.82
N ASN A 324 12.54 -28.55 -16.53
CA ASN A 324 12.44 -29.79 -15.76
C ASN A 324 11.21 -29.83 -14.82
N LYS A 325 10.40 -28.76 -14.79
CA LYS A 325 9.28 -28.59 -13.86
C LYS A 325 8.12 -29.54 -14.12
N GLU A 326 7.84 -29.85 -15.40
CA GLU A 326 6.75 -30.76 -15.80
C GLU A 326 6.91 -32.16 -15.20
N VAL A 327 8.16 -32.58 -14.98
CA VAL A 327 8.50 -33.90 -14.46
C VAL A 327 8.66 -33.87 -12.95
N ASN A 328 9.09 -32.73 -12.38
CA ASN A 328 9.43 -32.66 -10.97
C ASN A 328 9.26 -31.25 -10.38
N THR A 329 8.34 -31.14 -9.41
CA THR A 329 8.13 -29.93 -8.61
C THR A 329 9.26 -29.66 -7.61
N THR A 330 10.14 -30.65 -7.37
CA THR A 330 11.26 -30.55 -6.43
C THR A 330 12.56 -31.03 -7.07
N GLN A 331 13.44 -30.10 -7.43
CA GLN A 331 14.69 -30.39 -8.13
C GLN A 331 15.89 -30.26 -7.18
N ARG A 332 16.60 -31.37 -6.95
CA ARG A 332 17.85 -31.38 -6.19
C ARG A 332 19.03 -31.30 -7.14
N GLN A 333 19.83 -30.26 -7.00
CA GLN A 333 20.99 -29.99 -7.85
C GLN A 333 22.26 -29.92 -7.02
N GLN A 334 23.31 -30.56 -7.53
CA GLN A 334 24.66 -30.41 -6.98
C GLN A 334 25.15 -28.99 -7.21
N LEU A 335 25.83 -28.39 -6.24
CA LEU A 335 26.33 -27.03 -6.31
C LEU A 335 27.27 -26.83 -7.51
N GLU A 336 28.08 -27.85 -7.84
CA GLU A 336 28.93 -27.86 -9.05
C GLU A 336 28.15 -27.93 -10.36
N MET A 337 26.94 -28.51 -10.35
CA MET A 337 26.04 -28.45 -11.51
C MET A 337 25.48 -27.04 -11.67
N ILE A 338 25.07 -26.41 -10.56
CA ILE A 338 24.55 -25.04 -10.57
C ILE A 338 25.60 -24.07 -11.11
N LYS A 339 26.87 -24.17 -10.68
CA LYS A 339 27.96 -23.36 -11.26
C LYS A 339 28.08 -23.53 -12.77
N ARG A 340 28.02 -24.78 -13.25
CA ARG A 340 28.10 -25.08 -14.69
C ARG A 340 26.93 -24.48 -15.46
N ILE A 341 25.72 -24.49 -14.90
CA ILE A 341 24.54 -23.89 -15.49
C ILE A 341 24.65 -22.35 -15.48
N LEU A 342 25.08 -21.78 -14.37
CA LEU A 342 25.20 -20.32 -14.21
C LEU A 342 26.33 -19.74 -15.09
N GLY A 343 27.39 -20.50 -15.37
CA GLY A 343 28.53 -20.04 -16.16
C GLY A 343 29.38 -18.96 -15.47
N ILE A 344 29.12 -18.67 -14.20
CA ILE A 344 29.79 -17.64 -13.40
C ILE A 344 30.27 -18.22 -12.06
N SER A 345 31.30 -17.60 -11.48
CA SER A 345 31.76 -17.95 -10.14
C SER A 345 30.82 -17.38 -9.08
N LEU A 346 30.28 -18.27 -8.25
CA LEU A 346 29.55 -17.87 -7.05
C LEU A 346 30.51 -17.35 -5.97
N PRO A 347 30.05 -16.48 -5.04
CA PRO A 347 30.87 -15.92 -4.00
C PRO A 347 31.04 -16.94 -2.85
N GLU A 348 32.00 -16.75 -1.96
CA GLU A 348 32.31 -17.71 -0.87
C GLU A 348 31.07 -18.01 0.01
N GLU A 349 30.21 -17.02 0.18
CA GLU A 349 28.97 -17.11 0.95
C GLU A 349 27.99 -18.13 0.35
N ALA A 350 27.93 -18.30 -0.97
CA ALA A 350 27.07 -19.31 -1.57
C ALA A 350 27.50 -20.75 -1.22
N TYR A 351 28.76 -20.94 -0.79
CA TYR A 351 29.30 -22.23 -0.36
C TYR A 351 29.21 -22.47 1.13
N THR A 352 29.13 -21.39 1.91
CA THR A 352 29.27 -21.44 3.37
C THR A 352 28.00 -21.03 4.10
N GLN A 353 27.07 -20.33 3.44
CA GLN A 353 25.88 -19.74 4.05
C GLN A 353 24.60 -20.15 3.32
N ALA A 354 23.78 -21.00 3.95
CA ALA A 354 22.50 -21.44 3.38
C ALA A 354 21.53 -20.26 3.13
N SER A 355 21.65 -19.20 3.94
CA SER A 355 20.90 -17.95 3.78
C SER A 355 21.09 -17.30 2.41
N TRP A 356 22.26 -17.46 1.77
CA TRP A 356 22.51 -16.90 0.44
C TRP A 356 21.52 -17.43 -0.62
N TRP A 357 21.08 -18.68 -0.47
CA TRP A 357 20.10 -19.33 -1.36
C TRP A 357 18.64 -19.08 -0.95
N GLN A 358 18.40 -18.75 0.32
CA GLN A 358 17.06 -18.72 0.92
C GLN A 358 16.51 -17.30 1.13
N GLU A 359 17.38 -16.35 1.49
CA GLU A 359 17.02 -14.97 1.84
C GLU A 359 16.87 -14.11 0.59
N ASP A 360 16.07 -13.04 0.66
CA ASP A 360 15.82 -12.14 -0.48
C ASP A 360 17.08 -11.31 -0.83
N SER A 361 17.90 -11.85 -1.73
CA SER A 361 18.99 -11.12 -2.38
C SER A 361 18.58 -10.74 -3.79
N ILE A 362 19.39 -9.91 -4.46
CA ILE A 362 19.21 -9.61 -5.89
C ILE A 362 19.24 -10.89 -6.74
N TYR A 363 19.93 -11.94 -6.29
CA TYR A 363 20.03 -13.22 -6.99
C TYR A 363 18.81 -14.11 -6.72
N THR A 364 18.41 -14.26 -5.44
CA THR A 364 17.30 -15.16 -5.10
C THR A 364 15.94 -14.66 -5.56
N LYS A 365 15.78 -13.34 -5.68
CA LYS A 365 14.58 -12.73 -6.28
C LYS A 365 14.32 -13.26 -7.68
N GLN A 366 15.36 -13.57 -8.46
CA GLN A 366 15.18 -14.01 -9.85
C GLN A 366 14.39 -15.32 -9.93
N TRP A 367 14.76 -16.35 -9.17
CA TRP A 367 14.00 -17.60 -9.17
C TRP A 367 12.71 -17.53 -8.35
N LYS A 368 12.66 -16.73 -7.28
CA LYS A 368 11.42 -16.49 -6.51
C LYS A 368 10.31 -15.85 -7.34
N THR A 369 10.63 -14.87 -8.18
CA THR A 369 9.64 -14.25 -9.10
C THR A 369 9.10 -15.24 -10.14
N LYS A 370 9.79 -16.36 -10.36
CA LYS A 370 9.36 -17.46 -11.24
C LYS A 370 8.67 -18.59 -10.47
N GLY A 371 8.37 -18.38 -9.20
CA GLY A 371 7.67 -19.35 -8.36
C GLY A 371 8.56 -20.48 -7.90
N TRP A 372 9.84 -20.24 -7.63
CA TRP A 372 10.75 -21.20 -7.01
C TRP A 372 11.21 -20.74 -5.63
N THR A 373 11.30 -21.66 -4.69
CA THR A 373 12.06 -21.50 -3.44
C THR A 373 13.30 -22.38 -3.50
N ALA A 374 14.33 -22.07 -2.71
CA ALA A 374 15.54 -22.87 -2.65
C ALA A 374 15.92 -23.16 -1.20
N ASN A 375 16.44 -24.36 -0.95
CA ASN A 375 16.99 -24.79 0.34
C ASN A 375 18.36 -25.42 0.12
N ALA A 376 19.36 -25.07 0.93
CA ALA A 376 20.74 -25.46 0.73
C ALA A 376 21.22 -26.41 1.84
N ASP A 377 21.61 -27.62 1.46
CA ASP A 377 22.43 -28.53 2.27
C ASP A 377 23.88 -28.41 1.79
N LEU A 378 24.57 -27.41 2.34
CA LEU A 378 25.94 -27.08 1.94
C LEU A 378 26.97 -28.13 2.38
N GLN A 379 26.66 -28.93 3.41
CA GLN A 379 27.52 -30.06 3.81
C GLN A 379 27.50 -31.17 2.77
N ALA A 380 26.32 -31.44 2.17
CA ALA A 380 26.17 -32.38 1.07
C ALA A 380 26.46 -31.77 -0.31
N GLY A 381 26.72 -30.47 -0.39
CA GLY A 381 26.89 -29.75 -1.66
C GLY A 381 25.62 -29.72 -2.52
N LEU A 382 24.44 -29.74 -1.90
CA LEU A 382 23.15 -29.87 -2.57
C LEU A 382 22.26 -28.64 -2.35
N ILE A 383 21.66 -28.14 -3.43
CA ILE A 383 20.59 -27.15 -3.38
C ILE A 383 19.31 -27.79 -3.90
N THR A 384 18.22 -27.68 -3.13
CA THR A 384 16.89 -28.16 -3.49
C THR A 384 16.04 -26.98 -3.88
N PHE A 385 15.57 -26.96 -5.12
CA PHE A 385 14.60 -26.00 -5.62
C PHE A 385 13.20 -26.59 -5.59
N GLU A 386 12.24 -25.88 -5.02
CA GLU A 386 10.84 -26.31 -4.94
C GLU A 386 9.95 -25.30 -5.65
N ALA A 387 9.12 -25.79 -6.57
CA ALA A 387 8.13 -24.96 -7.25
C ALA A 387 7.00 -24.62 -6.27
N THR A 388 6.74 -23.32 -6.09
CA THR A 388 5.60 -22.82 -5.33
C THR A 388 4.31 -23.21 -6.07
N PRO A 389 3.34 -23.85 -5.39
CA PRO A 389 2.05 -24.17 -5.99
C PRO A 389 1.39 -22.92 -6.54
N THR A 390 0.97 -22.94 -7.81
CA THR A 390 0.17 -21.85 -8.37
C THR A 390 -1.15 -21.83 -7.62
N GLN A 391 -1.42 -20.76 -6.88
CA GLN A 391 -2.75 -20.53 -6.32
C GLN A 391 -3.66 -20.19 -7.51
N ASN A 392 -4.39 -21.20 -7.99
CA ASN A 392 -5.42 -21.03 -9.03
C ASN A 392 -6.61 -20.22 -8.51
#